data_AF-A0A448X6A6-F1
#
_entry.id   AF-A0A448X6A6-F1
#
_cell.length_a   1.000
_cell.length_b   1.000
_cell.length_c   1.000
_cell.angle_alpha   90.00
_cell.angle_beta   90.00
_cell.angle_gamma   90.00
#
_symmetry.space_group_name_H-M   'P 1'
#
loop_
_entity.id
_entity.type
_entity.pdbx_description
1 polymer ?
#
loop_
_entity_poly.entity_id
_entity_poly.type
_entity_poly.pdbx_seq_one_letter_code
_entity_poly.pdbx_strand_id
1 'polypeptide(L)' 'MTGTLQNYARKYNLPIDHLSFQFTLLPFYRNQEEISAAQANLRFGEVLEADKLITPPEDGVLVHGLFMDGFR' A
#
# COMPACT_ATOMS: atom_id res chain seq x y z
N MET A 1 -4.60 9.67 0.40
CA MET A 1 -3.21 9.98 0.00
C MET A 1 -2.66 11.21 0.72
N THR A 2 -3.33 12.37 0.74
CA THR A 2 -2.84 13.57 1.47
C THR A 2 -2.45 13.31 2.93
N GLY A 3 -3.17 12.42 3.63
CA GLY A 3 -2.81 11.99 4.99
C GLY A 3 -1.44 11.32 5.11
N THR A 4 -1.00 10.56 4.10
CA THR A 4 0.33 9.94 4.07
C THR A 4 1.43 11.00 3.97
N LEU A 5 1.25 12.02 3.11
CA LEU A 5 2.19 13.15 3.00
C LEU A 5 2.21 13.98 4.28
N GLN A 6 1.06 14.23 4.90
CA GLN A 6 0.98 14.94 6.18
C GLN A 6 1.70 14.17 7.29
N ASN A 7 1.54 12.84 7.34
CA ASN A 7 2.22 12.00 8.32
C ASN A 7 3.74 12.03 8.11
N TYR A 8 4.20 11.90 6.86
CA TYR A 8 5.60 11.99 6.50
C TYR A 8 6.19 13.38 6.82
N ALA A 9 5.52 14.44 6.39
CA ALA A 9 5.92 15.84 6.66
C ALA A 9 6.07 16.10 8.17
N ARG A 10 5.15 15.58 8.99
CA ARG A 10 5.23 15.70 10.46
C ARG A 10 6.38 14.88 11.04
N LYS A 11 6.58 13.64 10.59
CA LYS A 11 7.65 12.74 11.06
C LYS A 11 9.05 13.33 10.80
N TYR A 12 9.24 13.96 9.65
CA TYR A 12 10.54 14.50 9.23
C TYR A 12 10.66 16.03 9.33
N ASN A 13 9.65 16.70 9.87
CA ASN A 13 9.56 18.16 9.98
C ASN A 13 9.86 18.89 8.66
N LEU A 14 9.29 18.38 7.56
CA LEU A 14 9.48 18.91 6.21
C LEU A 14 8.24 19.71 5.76
N PRO A 15 8.42 20.76 4.94
CA PRO A 15 7.31 21.42 4.26
C PRO A 15 6.59 20.48 3.29
N ILE A 16 5.26 20.42 3.38
CA ILE A 16 4.43 19.49 2.58
C ILE A 16 4.52 19.77 1.07
N ASP A 17 4.74 21.03 0.68
CA ASP A 17 4.75 21.48 -0.71
C ASP A 17 5.93 20.91 -1.52
N HIS A 18 6.98 20.42 -0.84
CA HIS A 18 8.14 19.80 -1.47
C HIS A 18 8.01 18.27 -1.58
N LEU A 19 6.92 17.68 -1.09
CA LEU A 19 6.71 16.24 -1.12
C LEU A 19 5.89 15.84 -2.35
N SER A 20 6.19 14.66 -2.89
CA SER A 20 5.47 14.08 -4.02
C SER A 20 5.40 12.57 -3.85
N PHE A 21 4.47 11.93 -4.56
CA PHE A 21 4.36 10.48 -4.54
C PHE A 21 5.24 9.85 -5.63
N GLN A 22 6.00 8.84 -5.23
CA GLN A 22 6.58 7.89 -6.15
C GLN A 22 5.78 6.60 -6.09
N PHE A 23 5.41 6.08 -7.26
CA PHE A 23 4.71 4.81 -7.38
C PHE A 23 5.70 3.75 -7.87
N THR A 24 5.69 2.59 -7.22
CA THR A 24 6.48 1.43 -7.63
C THR A 24 5.57 0.22 -7.69
N LEU A 25 5.47 -0.36 -8.89
CA LEU A 25 4.74 -1.61 -9.08
C LEU A 25 5.57 -2.75 -8.50
N LEU A 26 4.96 -3.53 -7.62
CA LEU A 26 5.58 -4.74 -7.09
C LEU A 26 5.23 -5.92 -8.01
N PRO A 27 6.17 -6.84 -8.28
CA PRO A 27 5.95 -8.00 -9.16
C PRO A 27 5.14 -9.12 -8.47
N PHE A 28 4.10 -8.77 -7.72
CA PHE A 28 3.21 -9.71 -7.04
C PHE A 28 1.83 -9.65 -7.66
N TYR A 29 1.41 -10.75 -8.27
CA TYR A 29 0.04 -10.91 -8.71
C TYR A 29 -0.83 -11.34 -7.52
N ARG A 30 -1.97 -10.68 -7.37
CA ARG A 30 -2.98 -11.03 -6.34
C ARG A 30 -4.35 -11.04 -6.98
N ASN A 31 -5.07 -12.13 -6.80
CA ASN A 31 -6.46 -12.23 -7.20
C ASN A 31 -7.35 -11.59 -6.12
N GLN A 32 -8.18 -10.62 -6.51
CA GLN A 32 -9.06 -9.89 -5.60
C GLN A 32 -10.07 -10.80 -4.89
N GLU A 33 -10.62 -11.81 -5.58
CA GLU A 33 -11.60 -12.73 -4.99
C GLU A 33 -10.95 -13.60 -3.92
N GLU A 34 -9.77 -14.16 -4.20
CA GLU A 34 -9.02 -14.98 -3.24
C GLU A 34 -8.59 -14.17 -2.01
N ILE A 35 -8.08 -12.94 -2.22
CA ILE A 35 -7.67 -12.07 -1.10
C ILE A 35 -8.87 -11.65 -0.27
N SER A 36 -10.00 -11.30 -0.88
CA SER A 36 -11.21 -10.89 -0.17
C SER A 36 -11.80 -12.04 0.66
N ALA A 37 -11.88 -13.24 0.08
CA ALA A 37 -12.35 -14.43 0.79
C ALA A 37 -11.41 -14.81 1.94
N ALA A 38 -10.09 -14.71 1.71
CA ALA A 38 -9.12 -14.99 2.76
C ALA A 38 -9.23 -13.93 3.87
N GLN A 39 -9.26 -12.62 3.55
CA GLN A 39 -9.44 -11.49 4.49
C GLN A 39 -10.70 -11.62 5.35
N ALA A 40 -11.83 -12.06 4.77
CA ALA A 40 -13.07 -12.26 5.51
C ALA A 40 -12.96 -13.37 6.58
N ASN A 41 -12.03 -14.31 6.42
CA ASN A 41 -11.79 -15.40 7.36
C ASN A 41 -10.66 -15.11 8.36
N LEU A 42 -9.91 -14.00 8.24
CA LEU A 42 -8.88 -13.65 9.23
C LEU A 42 -9.47 -13.11 10.52
N ARG A 43 -8.87 -13.54 11.63
CA ARG A 43 -9.15 -12.96 12.94
C ARG A 43 -8.40 -11.65 13.09
N PHE A 44 -8.89 -10.80 14.00
CA PHE A 44 -8.26 -9.52 14.30
C PHE A 44 -6.80 -9.73 14.74
N GLY A 45 -5.85 -9.18 13.97
CA GLY A 45 -4.42 -9.29 14.21
C GLY A 45 -3.71 -10.43 13.48
N GLU A 46 -4.43 -11.31 12.77
CA GLU A 46 -3.79 -12.25 11.86
C GLU A 46 -3.43 -11.54 10.53
N VAL A 47 -2.31 -11.97 9.94
CA VAL A 47 -1.79 -11.45 8.66
C VAL A 47 -1.73 -12.60 7.67
N LEU A 48 -2.22 -12.37 6.45
CA LEU A 48 -2.19 -13.36 5.37
C LEU A 48 -0.76 -13.78 5.06
N GLU A 49 -0.56 -15.04 4.71
CA GLU A 49 0.75 -15.50 4.25
C GLU A 49 1.22 -14.74 3.00
N ALA A 50 0.28 -14.38 2.12
CA ALA A 50 0.55 -13.53 0.96
C ALA A 50 1.06 -12.12 1.34
N ASP A 51 0.65 -11.57 2.50
CA ASP A 51 1.11 -10.27 3.00
C ASP A 51 2.49 -10.34 3.63
N LYS A 52 2.89 -11.50 4.19
CA LYS A 52 4.24 -11.71 4.75
C LYS A 52 5.34 -11.66 3.69
N LEU A 53 5.01 -11.97 2.43
CA LEU A 53 5.95 -11.94 1.31
C LEU A 53 6.29 -10.52 0.84
N ILE A 54 5.49 -9.52 1.25
CA ILE A 54 5.68 -8.13 0.86
C ILE A 54 6.22 -7.35 2.04
N THR A 55 7.44 -6.83 1.89
CA THR A 55 8.01 -5.93 2.90
C THR A 55 7.23 -4.62 2.91
N PRO A 56 6.67 -4.20 4.05
CA PRO A 56 5.98 -2.92 4.14
C PRO A 56 6.98 -1.78 3.94
N PRO A 57 6.61 -0.73 3.16
CA PRO A 57 7.45 0.44 3.00
C PRO A 57 7.58 1.19 4.34
N GLU A 58 8.76 1.72 4.64
CA GLU A 58 9.00 2.50 5.86
C GLU A 58 8.17 3.79 5.89
N ASP A 59 8.05 4.45 4.74
CA ASP A 59 7.37 5.74 4.58
C ASP A 59 6.44 5.71 3.37
N GLY A 60 5.40 4.90 3.44
CA GLY A 60 4.46 4.74 2.34
C GLY A 60 3.24 3.92 2.70
N VAL A 61 2.47 3.58 1.68
CA VAL A 61 1.30 2.71 1.80
C VAL A 61 1.31 1.70 0.66
N LEU A 62 0.87 0.49 0.95
CA LEU A 62 0.57 -0.50 -0.08
C LEU A 62 -0.82 -0.21 -0.64
N VAL A 63 -0.90 -0.12 -1.96
CA VAL A 63 -2.17 0.09 -2.67
C VAL A 63 -2.55 -1.20 -3.36
N HIS A 64 -3.74 -1.71 -3.06
CA HIS A 64 -4.32 -2.88 -3.71
C HIS A 64 -5.54 -2.47 -4.54
N GLY A 65 -5.75 -3.13 -5.69
CA GLY A 65 -6.90 -2.86 -6.56
C GLY A 65 -6.76 -1.60 -7.41
N LEU A 66 -5.53 -1.19 -7.73
CA LEU A 66 -5.30 -0.07 -8.65
C LEU A 66 -5.59 -0.52 -10.09
N PHE A 67 -6.67 0.01 -10.68
CA PHE A 67 -6.95 -0.14 -12.11
C PHE A 67 -6.22 0.96 -12.89
N MET A 68 -5.36 0.57 -13.82
CA MET A 68 -4.67 1.49 -14.73
C MET A 68 -5.22 1.30 -16.14
N ASP A 69 -5.88 2.32 -16.69
CA ASP A 69 -6.32 2.33 -18.09
C ASP A 69 -5.27 3.00 -18.97
N GLY A 70 -4.99 2.43 -20.14
CA GLY A 70 -4.10 3.03 -21.15
C GLY A 70 -2.60 3.05 -20.84
N PHE A 71 -2.11 2.25 -19.89
CA PHE A 71 -0.67 2.09 -19.64
C PHE A 71 -0.04 1.10 -20.64
N ARG A 72 1.18 1.37 -21.11
CA ARG A 72 1.92 0.53 -22.07
C ARG A 72 3.21 0.01 -21.45
#